data_AF-A0A183CZQ1-F1
#
_entry.id   AF-A0A183CZQ1-F1
#
_cell.length_a   1.000
_cell.length_b   1.000
_cell.length_c   1.000
_cell.angle_alpha   90.00
_cell.angle_beta   90.00
_cell.angle_gamma   90.00
#
_symmetry.space_group_name_H-M   'P 1'
#
loop_
_entity.id
_entity.type
_entity.pdbx_description
1 polymer ?
#
loop_
_entity_poly.entity_id
_entity_poly.type
_entity_poly.pdbx_seq_one_letter_code
_entity_poly.pdbx_strand_id
1 'polypeptide(L)'
;MVGLDWLVTLYENGLNGILADEMGLGKTIQTIALLAHLACKEYVWGPHLIVVPTSVILNWEMEFKKWCPGLKILTYFGNQKERAEKRKGWAKVNAFHVCITSYKIVTQDIRSFKQRAWQYFVLDEAQNIKNFKSQRWQTLLNVRARRRLLLTGTPLQNSLMELWSLMHFLMPAIFASHNDFKDWFSNPLTDMMEGNAEWNASLIQRLHKVLRPFILRRLKTDVEKQLPEKTEHIIRCPLSKRQRCLYDDFMSRRSTRENLRSGSVMSVLNIVMQLRKCCNHPNLFEPRPIVSPFVMQPLSLTLPAMIFNIFERFRVVFSLLILSRS
;
A
#
# COMPACT_ATOMS: atom_id res chain seq x y z
N MET A 1 -24.77 -16.75 2.57
CA MET A 1 -24.73 -17.45 1.26
C MET A 1 -24.74 -16.49 0.07
N VAL A 2 -25.48 -15.37 0.12
CA VAL A 2 -25.57 -14.34 -0.94
C VAL A 2 -24.27 -14.02 -1.70
N GLY A 3 -23.14 -13.84 -1.01
CA GLY A 3 -21.86 -13.55 -1.68
C GLY A 3 -21.30 -14.72 -2.51
N LEU A 4 -21.47 -15.96 -2.04
CA LEU A 4 -21.08 -17.15 -2.79
C LEU A 4 -22.01 -17.36 -3.99
N ASP A 5 -23.32 -17.21 -3.81
CA ASP A 5 -24.30 -17.37 -4.89
C ASP A 5 -24.03 -16.38 -6.03
N TRP A 6 -23.68 -15.13 -5.69
CA TRP A 6 -23.26 -14.14 -6.67
C TRP A 6 -21.98 -14.56 -7.42
N LEU A 7 -20.97 -15.08 -6.72
CA LEU A 7 -19.72 -15.57 -7.34
C LEU A 7 -19.97 -16.77 -8.26
N VAL A 8 -20.85 -17.69 -7.87
CA VAL A 8 -21.25 -18.85 -8.70
C VAL A 8 -22.00 -18.38 -9.95
N THR A 9 -22.94 -17.44 -9.80
CA THR A 9 -23.68 -16.84 -10.92
C THR A 9 -22.74 -16.18 -11.93
N LEU A 10 -21.69 -15.48 -11.47
CA LEU A 10 -20.68 -14.92 -12.35
C LEU A 10 -19.91 -16.00 -13.10
N TYR A 11 -19.58 -17.10 -12.43
CA TYR A 11 -18.86 -18.21 -13.06
C TYR A 11 -19.69 -18.87 -14.17
N GLU A 12 -20.96 -19.18 -13.89
CA GLU A 12 -21.90 -19.82 -14.83
C GLU A 12 -22.13 -18.95 -16.08
N ASN A 13 -22.31 -17.64 -15.90
CA ASN A 13 -22.45 -16.68 -17.01
C ASN A 13 -21.11 -16.35 -17.70
N GLY A 14 -20.02 -16.89 -17.17
CA GLY A 14 -18.70 -16.67 -17.70
C GLY A 14 -18.19 -15.23 -17.64
N LEU A 15 -18.58 -14.53 -16.57
CA LEU A 15 -18.18 -13.17 -16.28
C LEU A 15 -17.07 -13.13 -15.24
N ASN A 16 -16.37 -12.00 -15.18
CA ASN A 16 -15.38 -11.69 -14.16
C ASN A 16 -15.99 -10.71 -13.14
N GLY A 17 -15.47 -10.67 -11.91
CA GLY A 17 -16.09 -9.90 -10.83
C GLY A 17 -15.13 -9.16 -9.91
N ILE A 18 -15.67 -8.16 -9.22
CA ILE A 18 -15.04 -7.44 -8.12
C ILE A 18 -15.85 -7.71 -6.84
N LEU A 19 -15.22 -8.35 -5.86
CA LEU A 19 -15.73 -8.46 -4.51
C LEU A 19 -15.17 -7.31 -3.67
N ALA A 20 -15.97 -6.27 -3.50
CA ALA A 20 -15.63 -5.02 -2.83
C ALA A 20 -16.25 -4.91 -1.42
N ASP A 21 -16.52 -6.05 -0.76
CA ASP A 21 -17.00 -6.08 0.61
C ASP A 21 -16.03 -5.39 1.58
N GLU A 22 -16.56 -4.76 2.62
CA GLU A 22 -15.77 -4.15 3.68
C GLU A 22 -14.75 -5.14 4.30
N MET A 23 -13.62 -4.61 4.76
CA MET A 23 -12.59 -5.41 5.44
C MET A 23 -13.17 -6.08 6.69
N GLY A 24 -13.04 -7.40 6.80
CA GLY A 24 -13.57 -8.21 7.90
C GLY A 24 -14.79 -9.06 7.56
N LEU A 25 -15.46 -8.85 6.42
CA LEU A 25 -16.65 -9.63 6.01
C LEU A 25 -16.35 -11.01 5.38
N GLY A 26 -15.15 -11.56 5.61
CA GLY A 26 -14.82 -12.93 5.17
C GLY A 26 -14.60 -13.13 3.66
N LYS A 27 -14.10 -12.12 2.92
CA LYS A 27 -13.78 -12.24 1.47
C LYS A 27 -12.91 -13.45 1.13
N THR A 28 -11.94 -13.77 1.99
CA THR A 28 -11.06 -14.94 1.86
C THR A 28 -11.86 -16.24 1.89
N ILE A 29 -12.75 -16.39 2.89
CA ILE A 29 -13.59 -17.59 3.04
C ILE A 29 -14.55 -17.73 1.86
N GLN A 30 -15.16 -16.63 1.39
CA GLN A 30 -16.03 -16.65 0.21
C GLN A 30 -15.27 -17.11 -1.05
N THR A 31 -14.02 -16.66 -1.21
CA THR A 31 -13.16 -17.09 -2.31
C THR A 31 -12.79 -18.57 -2.20
N ILE A 32 -12.44 -19.04 -1.00
CA ILE A 32 -12.12 -20.47 -0.77
C ILE A 32 -13.35 -21.33 -1.06
N ALA A 33 -14.52 -20.92 -0.59
CA ALA A 33 -15.78 -21.61 -0.83
C ALA A 33 -16.13 -21.67 -2.32
N LEU A 34 -15.87 -20.59 -3.09
CA LEU A 34 -16.01 -20.60 -4.55
C LEU A 34 -15.09 -21.66 -5.18
N LEU A 35 -13.81 -21.70 -4.82
CA LEU A 35 -12.88 -22.69 -5.38
C LEU A 35 -13.25 -24.13 -4.99
N ALA A 36 -13.74 -24.34 -3.76
CA ALA A 36 -14.25 -25.62 -3.31
C ALA A 36 -15.51 -26.04 -4.11
N HIS A 37 -16.43 -25.11 -4.35
CA HIS A 37 -17.63 -25.35 -5.18
C HIS A 37 -17.24 -25.79 -6.60
N LEU A 38 -16.27 -25.13 -7.22
CA LEU A 38 -15.76 -25.50 -8.54
C LEU A 38 -15.14 -26.90 -8.57
N ALA A 39 -14.40 -27.26 -7.52
CA ALA A 39 -13.80 -28.59 -7.43
C ALA A 39 -14.86 -29.69 -7.25
N CYS A 40 -15.87 -29.46 -6.39
CA CYS A 40 -16.86 -30.47 -6.03
C CYS A 40 -18.01 -30.60 -7.05
N LYS A 41 -18.52 -29.49 -7.59
CA LYS A 41 -19.70 -29.48 -8.47
C LYS A 41 -19.32 -29.48 -9.95
N GLU A 42 -18.35 -28.64 -10.32
CA GLU A 42 -17.94 -28.44 -11.72
C GLU A 42 -16.75 -29.34 -12.12
N TYR A 43 -16.21 -30.10 -11.18
CA TYR A 43 -15.00 -30.94 -11.35
C TYR A 43 -13.76 -30.15 -11.85
N VAL A 44 -13.72 -28.84 -11.60
CA VAL A 44 -12.60 -27.96 -11.96
C VAL A 44 -11.73 -27.71 -10.73
N TRP A 45 -10.66 -28.52 -10.60
CA TRP A 45 -9.73 -28.45 -9.47
C TRP A 45 -8.64 -27.38 -9.62
N GLY A 46 -8.44 -26.84 -10.82
CA GLY A 46 -7.46 -25.80 -11.09
C GLY A 46 -6.69 -25.99 -12.40
N PRO A 47 -5.54 -25.31 -12.56
CA PRO A 47 -4.82 -24.56 -11.53
C PRO A 47 -5.36 -23.15 -11.28
N HIS A 48 -5.42 -22.75 -10.01
CA HIS A 48 -5.81 -21.40 -9.58
C HIS A 48 -4.61 -20.60 -9.06
N LEU A 49 -4.56 -19.31 -9.38
CA LEU A 49 -3.52 -18.38 -8.94
C LEU A 49 -4.14 -17.33 -8.02
N ILE A 50 -3.57 -17.17 -6.83
CA ILE A 50 -3.97 -16.15 -5.86
C ILE A 50 -2.76 -15.28 -5.57
N VAL A 51 -2.89 -13.98 -5.84
CA VAL A 51 -1.84 -13.00 -5.59
C VAL A 51 -2.29 -12.07 -4.48
N VAL A 52 -1.48 -12.03 -3.43
CA VAL A 52 -1.82 -11.36 -2.18
C VAL A 52 -0.66 -10.48 -1.71
N PRO A 53 -0.86 -9.51 -0.81
CA PRO A 53 0.25 -8.86 -0.12
C PRO A 53 1.15 -9.87 0.61
N THR A 54 2.46 -9.63 0.64
CA THR A 54 3.43 -10.58 1.22
C THR A 54 3.09 -10.95 2.67
N SER A 55 2.54 -10.02 3.44
CA SER A 55 2.16 -10.20 4.85
C SER A 55 1.04 -11.22 5.06
N VAL A 56 0.19 -11.48 4.06
CA VAL A 56 -1.00 -12.34 4.22
C VAL A 56 -0.88 -13.69 3.52
N ILE A 57 0.26 -14.02 2.89
CA ILE A 57 0.45 -15.31 2.21
C ILE A 57 0.20 -16.49 3.16
N LEU A 58 0.81 -16.45 4.35
CA LEU A 58 0.67 -17.51 5.34
C LEU A 58 -0.75 -17.57 5.91
N ASN A 59 -1.43 -16.43 6.03
CA ASN A 59 -2.83 -16.40 6.44
C ASN A 59 -3.72 -17.16 5.45
N TRP A 60 -3.55 -16.90 4.16
CA TRP A 60 -4.27 -17.64 3.12
C TRP A 60 -3.97 -19.16 3.18
N GLU A 61 -2.72 -19.55 3.38
CA GLU A 61 -2.36 -20.97 3.53
C GLU A 61 -3.06 -21.63 4.74
N MET A 62 -3.08 -20.95 5.89
CA MET A 62 -3.77 -21.44 7.09
C MET A 62 -5.28 -21.56 6.87
N GLU A 63 -5.91 -20.56 6.24
CA GLU A 63 -7.34 -20.60 5.93
C GLU A 63 -7.70 -21.74 4.97
N PHE A 64 -6.88 -22.00 3.94
CA PHE A 64 -7.10 -23.17 3.08
C PHE A 64 -6.97 -24.49 3.83
N LYS A 65 -5.94 -24.64 4.68
CA LYS A 65 -5.76 -25.85 5.50
C LYS A 65 -6.92 -26.06 6.46
N LYS A 66 -7.50 -24.98 6.99
CA LYS A 66 -8.64 -25.01 7.90
C LYS A 66 -9.96 -25.36 7.20
N TRP A 67 -10.28 -24.69 6.09
CA TRP A 67 -11.61 -24.77 5.47
C TRP A 67 -11.70 -25.75 4.29
N CYS A 68 -10.60 -26.01 3.58
CA CYS A 68 -10.59 -26.88 2.41
C CYS A 68 -9.26 -27.66 2.29
N PRO A 69 -9.00 -28.61 3.22
CA PRO A 69 -7.75 -29.37 3.25
C PRO A 69 -7.55 -30.30 2.04
N GLY A 70 -8.62 -30.61 1.29
CA GLY A 70 -8.55 -31.43 0.08
C GLY A 70 -7.83 -30.76 -1.11
N LEU A 71 -7.65 -29.44 -1.08
CA LEU A 71 -6.92 -28.73 -2.14
C LEU A 71 -5.41 -28.74 -1.88
N LYS A 72 -4.64 -29.19 -2.87
CA LYS A 72 -3.17 -29.11 -2.85
C LYS A 72 -2.74 -27.66 -3.05
N ILE A 73 -2.16 -27.06 -2.02
CA ILE A 73 -1.71 -25.66 -2.04
C ILE A 73 -0.19 -25.59 -2.21
N LEU A 74 0.27 -24.68 -3.06
CA LEU A 74 1.68 -24.31 -3.18
C LEU A 74 1.87 -22.84 -2.77
N THR A 75 2.65 -22.60 -1.72
CA THR A 75 3.06 -21.24 -1.34
C THR A 75 4.37 -20.85 -2.04
N TYR A 76 4.27 -19.88 -2.94
CA TYR A 76 5.38 -19.42 -3.77
C TYR A 76 5.99 -18.13 -3.22
N PHE A 77 6.83 -18.31 -2.20
CA PHE A 77 7.71 -17.31 -1.62
C PHE A 77 9.09 -17.92 -1.30
N GLY A 78 10.06 -17.06 -1.03
CA GLY A 78 11.43 -17.45 -0.70
C GLY A 78 12.50 -16.88 -1.63
N ASN A 79 13.72 -17.32 -1.42
CA ASN A 79 14.89 -16.90 -2.20
C ASN A 79 14.84 -17.48 -3.63
N GLN A 80 15.70 -16.98 -4.54
CA GLN A 80 15.69 -17.43 -5.94
C GLN A 80 15.96 -18.93 -6.10
N LYS A 81 16.84 -19.50 -5.25
CA LYS A 81 17.13 -20.94 -5.22
C LYS A 81 15.91 -21.76 -4.78
N GLU A 82 15.31 -21.42 -3.64
CA GLU A 82 14.09 -22.08 -3.14
C GLU A 82 12.94 -22.00 -4.14
N ARG A 83 12.78 -20.84 -4.78
CA ARG A 83 11.81 -20.67 -5.85
C ARG A 83 12.11 -21.60 -7.01
N ALA A 84 13.36 -21.71 -7.46
CA ALA A 84 13.74 -22.63 -8.53
C ALA A 84 13.43 -24.09 -8.19
N GLU A 85 13.67 -24.51 -6.95
CA GLU A 85 13.27 -25.84 -6.45
C GLU A 85 11.75 -26.04 -6.49
N LYS A 86 10.97 -25.06 -6.02
CA LYS A 86 9.49 -25.09 -6.11
C LYS A 86 8.98 -25.12 -7.57
N ARG A 87 9.78 -24.68 -8.54
CA ARG A 87 9.44 -24.78 -9.97
C ARG A 87 9.70 -26.17 -10.56
N LYS A 88 10.53 -27.00 -9.93
CA LYS A 88 10.78 -28.37 -10.41
C LYS A 88 9.48 -29.17 -10.31
N GLY A 89 9.01 -29.68 -11.45
CA GLY A 89 7.75 -30.41 -11.52
C GLY A 89 6.48 -29.54 -11.51
N TRP A 90 6.59 -28.20 -11.54
CA TRP A 90 5.45 -27.28 -11.62
C TRP A 90 4.57 -27.57 -12.85
N ALA A 91 5.16 -27.94 -13.97
CA ALA A 91 4.42 -28.25 -15.20
C ALA A 91 3.66 -29.60 -15.15
N LYS A 92 3.89 -30.45 -14.13
CA LYS A 92 3.20 -31.75 -14.03
C LYS A 92 1.71 -31.55 -13.77
N VAL A 93 0.90 -32.41 -14.38
CA VAL A 93 -0.54 -32.48 -14.11
C VAL A 93 -0.73 -32.79 -12.61
N ASN A 94 -1.65 -32.07 -11.96
CA ASN A 94 -1.97 -32.23 -10.53
C ASN A 94 -0.81 -32.02 -9.53
N ALA A 95 0.24 -31.27 -9.91
CA ALA A 95 1.30 -30.85 -8.97
C ALA A 95 0.72 -30.06 -7.78
N PHE A 96 -0.19 -29.14 -8.07
CA PHE A 96 -0.97 -28.39 -7.09
C PHE A 96 -2.23 -27.84 -7.74
N HIS A 97 -3.23 -27.55 -6.91
CA HIS A 97 -4.52 -26.96 -7.30
C HIS A 97 -4.49 -25.44 -7.18
N VAL A 98 -3.91 -24.91 -6.10
CA VAL A 98 -3.85 -23.47 -5.81
C VAL A 98 -2.41 -23.03 -5.61
N CYS A 99 -1.98 -21.96 -6.29
CA CYS A 99 -0.71 -21.28 -6.03
C CYS A 99 -0.96 -19.92 -5.38
N ILE A 100 -0.32 -19.68 -4.24
CA ILE A 100 -0.41 -18.42 -3.49
C ILE A 100 0.94 -17.73 -3.58
N THR A 101 0.96 -16.46 -3.98
CA THR A 101 2.20 -15.71 -4.13
C THR A 101 2.00 -14.20 -3.91
N SER A 102 3.09 -13.43 -3.92
CA SER A 102 3.02 -11.97 -3.78
C SER A 102 3.08 -11.23 -5.10
N TYR A 103 2.51 -10.01 -5.11
CA TYR A 103 2.62 -9.07 -6.22
C TYR A 103 4.05 -8.86 -6.74
N LYS A 104 5.02 -8.76 -5.81
CA LYS A 104 6.44 -8.56 -6.16
C LYS A 104 7.00 -9.77 -6.89
N ILE A 105 6.73 -10.98 -6.39
CA ILE A 105 7.27 -12.21 -6.95
C ILE A 105 6.70 -12.52 -8.33
N VAL A 106 5.38 -12.33 -8.54
CA VAL A 106 4.77 -12.53 -9.87
C VAL A 106 5.38 -11.59 -10.89
N THR A 107 5.65 -10.33 -10.50
CA THR A 107 6.25 -9.36 -11.42
C THR A 107 7.68 -9.79 -11.80
N GLN A 108 8.45 -10.33 -10.85
CA GLN A 108 9.82 -10.81 -11.09
C GLN A 108 9.87 -12.10 -11.92
N ASP A 109 9.00 -13.07 -11.64
CA ASP A 109 9.02 -14.40 -12.25
C ASP A 109 7.92 -14.60 -13.32
N ILE A 110 7.45 -13.52 -13.92
CA ILE A 110 6.28 -13.54 -14.82
C ILE A 110 6.41 -14.56 -15.96
N ARG A 111 7.63 -14.81 -16.45
CA ARG A 111 7.90 -15.78 -17.52
C ARG A 111 7.39 -17.17 -17.16
N SER A 112 7.60 -17.61 -15.92
CA SER A 112 7.11 -18.91 -15.43
C SER A 112 5.59 -18.92 -15.29
N PHE A 113 5.00 -17.84 -14.76
CA PHE A 113 3.55 -17.75 -14.59
C PHE A 113 2.77 -17.65 -15.92
N LYS A 114 3.38 -17.10 -16.97
CA LYS A 114 2.78 -16.98 -18.32
C LYS A 114 2.71 -18.31 -19.09
N GLN A 115 3.62 -19.24 -18.82
CA GLN A 115 3.66 -20.54 -19.50
C GLN A 115 2.47 -21.43 -19.13
N ARG A 116 1.81 -21.16 -17.99
CA ARG A 116 0.67 -21.93 -17.51
C ARG A 116 -0.63 -21.15 -17.74
N ALA A 117 -1.66 -21.84 -18.20
CA ALA A 117 -3.01 -21.31 -18.26
C ALA A 117 -3.70 -21.53 -16.90
N TRP A 118 -4.18 -20.45 -16.29
CA TRP A 118 -4.84 -20.48 -14.98
C TRP A 118 -6.37 -20.50 -15.15
N GLN A 119 -7.08 -21.27 -14.33
CA GLN A 119 -8.53 -21.30 -14.33
C GLN A 119 -9.12 -20.07 -13.65
N TYR A 120 -8.65 -19.78 -12.43
CA TYR A 120 -8.93 -18.53 -11.73
C TYR A 120 -7.66 -17.77 -11.45
N PHE A 121 -7.75 -16.45 -11.60
CA PHE A 121 -6.75 -15.51 -11.17
C PHE A 121 -7.39 -14.53 -10.19
N VAL A 122 -7.06 -14.69 -8.91
CA VAL A 122 -7.58 -13.89 -7.82
C VAL A 122 -6.51 -12.89 -7.38
N LEU A 123 -6.90 -11.62 -7.29
CA LEU A 123 -6.05 -10.56 -6.74
C LEU A 123 -6.66 -10.06 -5.43
N ASP A 124 -5.94 -10.23 -4.33
CA ASP A 124 -6.32 -9.69 -3.02
C ASP A 124 -5.73 -8.31 -2.81
N GLU A 125 -6.48 -7.42 -2.14
CA GLU A 125 -6.15 -6.00 -2.00
C GLU A 125 -5.81 -5.34 -3.35
N ALA A 126 -6.78 -5.38 -4.27
CA ALA A 126 -6.67 -4.87 -5.64
C ALA A 126 -6.35 -3.37 -5.72
N GLN A 127 -6.40 -2.61 -4.62
CA GLN A 127 -5.83 -1.25 -4.59
C GLN A 127 -4.34 -1.21 -4.96
N ASN A 128 -3.61 -2.32 -4.82
CA ASN A 128 -2.21 -2.45 -5.21
C ASN A 128 -1.98 -2.39 -6.74
N ILE A 129 -3.05 -2.46 -7.55
CA ILE A 129 -3.00 -2.43 -9.02
C ILE A 129 -3.80 -1.26 -9.63
N LYS A 130 -4.08 -0.20 -8.85
CA LYS A 130 -4.86 0.97 -9.33
C LYS A 130 -4.25 1.70 -10.53
N ASN A 131 -2.92 1.75 -10.62
CA ASN A 131 -2.24 2.52 -11.65
C ASN A 131 -1.93 1.65 -12.88
N PHE A 132 -2.62 1.90 -14.00
CA PHE A 132 -2.42 1.19 -15.27
C PHE A 132 -1.02 1.39 -15.88
N LYS A 133 -0.37 2.53 -15.57
CA LYS A 133 1.01 2.82 -16.01
C LYS A 133 2.05 2.01 -15.24
N SER A 134 1.65 1.37 -14.14
CA SER A 134 2.60 0.60 -13.34
C SER A 134 3.04 -0.65 -14.09
N GLN A 135 4.35 -0.94 -14.03
CA GLN A 135 4.92 -2.19 -14.55
C GLN A 135 4.20 -3.41 -13.95
N ARG A 136 3.84 -3.34 -12.66
CA ARG A 136 3.08 -4.39 -11.97
C ARG A 136 1.75 -4.68 -12.67
N TRP A 137 0.94 -3.66 -12.96
CA TRP A 137 -0.35 -3.84 -13.63
C TRP A 137 -0.16 -4.45 -15.03
N GLN A 138 0.76 -3.90 -15.83
CA GLN A 138 1.06 -4.40 -17.18
C GLN A 138 1.54 -5.85 -17.18
N THR A 139 2.33 -6.22 -16.17
CA THR A 139 2.86 -7.58 -16.03
C THR A 139 1.75 -8.57 -15.67
N LEU A 140 0.86 -8.19 -14.74
CA LEU A 140 -0.27 -9.03 -14.30
C LEU A 140 -1.36 -9.15 -15.38
N LEU A 141 -1.59 -8.11 -16.17
CA LEU A 141 -2.57 -8.13 -17.28
C LEU A 141 -2.29 -9.26 -18.27
N ASN A 142 -1.00 -9.54 -18.49
CA ASN A 142 -0.52 -10.55 -19.43
C ASN A 142 -0.56 -12.00 -18.88
N VAL A 143 -1.05 -12.23 -17.66
CA VAL A 143 -1.26 -13.58 -17.12
C VAL A 143 -2.47 -14.20 -17.81
N ARG A 144 -2.27 -15.40 -18.38
CA ARG A 144 -3.33 -16.17 -19.05
C ARG A 144 -4.24 -16.80 -18.01
N ALA A 145 -5.44 -16.26 -17.86
CA ALA A 145 -6.44 -16.76 -16.91
C ALA A 145 -7.83 -16.79 -17.55
N ARG A 146 -8.59 -17.86 -17.33
CA ARG A 146 -9.96 -18.00 -17.84
C ARG A 146 -10.93 -17.08 -17.09
N ARG A 147 -10.79 -16.98 -15.77
CA ARG A 147 -11.59 -16.10 -14.91
C ARG A 147 -10.70 -15.22 -14.04
N ARG A 148 -11.13 -14.00 -13.80
CA ARG A 148 -10.45 -13.00 -12.96
C ARG A 148 -11.41 -12.54 -11.85
N LEU A 149 -10.91 -12.55 -10.61
CA LEU A 149 -11.62 -12.07 -9.44
C LEU A 149 -10.76 -11.06 -8.71
N LEU A 150 -11.28 -9.85 -8.50
CA LEU A 150 -10.61 -8.81 -7.74
C LEU A 150 -11.26 -8.70 -6.36
N LEU A 151 -10.46 -8.76 -5.30
CA LEU A 151 -10.90 -8.52 -3.93
C LEU A 151 -10.36 -7.16 -3.50
N THR A 152 -11.24 -6.28 -3.00
CA THR A 152 -10.84 -4.99 -2.43
C THR A 152 -11.64 -4.71 -1.18
N GLY A 153 -10.98 -4.24 -0.12
CA GLY A 153 -11.66 -3.72 1.07
C GLY A 153 -12.01 -2.24 0.96
N THR A 154 -11.46 -1.53 -0.03
CA THR A 154 -11.54 -0.06 -0.12
C THR A 154 -12.45 0.39 -1.26
N PRO A 155 -13.21 1.49 -1.07
CA PRO A 155 -14.04 2.06 -2.12
C PRO A 155 -13.23 2.41 -3.38
N LEU A 156 -13.75 1.99 -4.54
CA LEU A 156 -13.29 2.42 -5.86
C LEU A 156 -13.85 3.82 -6.17
N GLN A 157 -13.37 4.87 -5.51
CA GLN A 157 -14.07 6.17 -5.55
C GLN A 157 -13.28 7.40 -5.98
N ASN A 158 -11.98 7.31 -6.32
CA ASN A 158 -11.19 8.54 -6.42
C ASN A 158 -10.74 8.95 -7.84
N SER A 159 -10.91 8.10 -8.87
CA SER A 159 -10.62 8.50 -10.26
C SER A 159 -11.28 7.57 -11.27
N LEU A 160 -11.89 8.13 -12.32
CA LEU A 160 -12.35 7.38 -13.50
C LEU A 160 -11.23 6.51 -14.10
N MET A 161 -9.98 6.96 -14.01
CA MET A 161 -8.82 6.23 -14.50
C MET A 161 -8.50 4.99 -13.65
N GLU A 162 -8.75 5.04 -12.34
CA GLU A 162 -8.63 3.86 -11.47
C GLU A 162 -9.73 2.84 -11.77
N LEU A 163 -10.93 3.32 -12.08
CA LEU A 163 -12.05 2.43 -12.41
C LEU A 163 -11.83 1.75 -13.76
N TRP A 164 -11.37 2.49 -14.76
CA TRP A 164 -10.98 1.95 -16.05
C TRP A 164 -9.86 0.92 -15.92
N SER A 165 -8.81 1.19 -15.14
CA SER A 165 -7.68 0.28 -15.00
C SER A 165 -8.09 -1.08 -14.44
N LEU A 166 -9.05 -1.11 -13.51
CA LEU A 166 -9.62 -2.35 -12.96
C LEU A 166 -10.56 -3.03 -13.96
N MET A 167 -11.31 -2.25 -14.74
CA MET A 167 -12.23 -2.79 -15.76
C MET A 167 -11.51 -3.40 -16.94
N HIS A 168 -10.52 -2.71 -17.48
CA HIS A 168 -9.64 -3.26 -18.49
C HIS A 168 -8.92 -4.51 -17.98
N PHE A 169 -8.54 -4.54 -16.69
CA PHE A 169 -7.95 -5.73 -16.10
C PHE A 169 -8.94 -6.91 -16.04
N LEU A 170 -10.22 -6.68 -15.77
CA LEU A 170 -11.21 -7.74 -15.73
C LEU A 170 -11.64 -8.21 -17.12
N MET A 171 -11.87 -7.28 -18.05
CA MET A 171 -12.39 -7.58 -19.39
C MET A 171 -11.56 -6.87 -20.46
N PRO A 172 -10.34 -7.35 -20.77
CA PRO A 172 -9.45 -6.70 -21.73
C PRO A 172 -10.03 -6.62 -23.15
N ALA A 173 -10.84 -7.62 -23.54
CA ALA A 173 -11.43 -7.71 -24.87
C ALA A 173 -12.55 -6.66 -25.11
N ILE A 174 -13.30 -6.31 -24.07
CA ILE A 174 -14.39 -5.32 -24.17
C ILE A 174 -13.81 -3.90 -24.07
N PHE A 175 -12.81 -3.70 -23.21
CA PHE A 175 -12.22 -2.39 -22.93
C PHE A 175 -10.84 -2.21 -23.59
N ALA A 176 -10.64 -2.72 -24.81
CA ALA A 176 -9.32 -2.79 -25.44
C ALA A 176 -8.66 -1.41 -25.67
N SER A 177 -9.44 -0.39 -26.05
CA SER A 177 -8.93 0.95 -26.31
C SER A 177 -9.10 1.86 -25.10
N HIS A 178 -7.98 2.29 -24.53
CA HIS A 178 -7.97 3.38 -23.56
C HIS A 178 -8.49 4.68 -24.18
N ASN A 179 -8.19 4.94 -25.45
CA ASN A 179 -8.59 6.17 -26.12
C ASN A 179 -10.10 6.20 -26.35
N ASP A 180 -10.72 5.08 -26.72
CA ASP A 180 -12.18 5.05 -26.92
C ASP A 180 -12.91 5.25 -25.59
N PHE A 181 -12.39 4.67 -24.50
CA PHE A 181 -12.92 4.93 -23.16
C PHE A 181 -12.65 6.38 -22.77
N LYS A 182 -11.44 6.89 -23.00
CA LYS A 182 -11.11 8.28 -22.75
C LYS A 182 -12.10 9.16 -23.52
N ASP A 183 -12.29 9.02 -24.82
CA ASP A 183 -13.19 9.82 -25.66
C ASP A 183 -14.67 9.69 -25.24
N TRP A 184 -15.12 8.49 -24.85
CA TRP A 184 -16.44 8.27 -24.21
C TRP A 184 -16.63 9.07 -22.90
N PHE A 185 -15.53 9.36 -22.18
CA PHE A 185 -15.55 10.01 -20.86
C PHE A 185 -14.80 11.36 -20.80
N SER A 186 -14.14 11.79 -21.88
CA SER A 186 -13.24 12.96 -21.97
C SER A 186 -13.72 14.02 -22.93
N ASN A 187 -14.74 13.73 -23.73
CA ASN A 187 -15.53 14.78 -24.39
C ASN A 187 -16.28 15.75 -23.43
N PRO A 188 -16.18 15.62 -22.09
CA PRO A 188 -16.46 16.74 -21.17
C PRO A 188 -15.26 17.14 -20.27
N LEU A 189 -14.11 16.46 -20.34
CA LEU A 189 -12.93 16.77 -19.51
C LEU A 189 -12.12 17.95 -20.08
N THR A 190 -12.16 18.18 -21.39
CA THR A 190 -11.54 19.35 -22.03
C THR A 190 -12.38 20.62 -21.91
N ASP A 191 -13.70 20.50 -21.66
CA ASP A 191 -14.57 21.63 -21.30
C ASP A 191 -14.50 21.99 -19.80
N MET A 192 -13.62 21.34 -19.02
CA MET A 192 -13.36 21.65 -17.61
C MET A 192 -12.70 23.01 -17.34
N MET A 193 -12.49 23.84 -18.35
CA MET A 193 -12.20 25.25 -18.12
C MET A 193 -13.44 26.03 -17.66
N GLU A 194 -14.66 25.47 -17.74
CA GLU A 194 -15.89 26.12 -17.28
C GLU A 194 -16.76 25.20 -16.36
N GLY A 195 -16.44 25.20 -15.08
CA GLY A 195 -17.44 25.30 -13.99
C GLY A 195 -18.48 24.20 -13.71
N ASN A 196 -18.68 23.15 -14.53
CA ASN A 196 -19.87 22.29 -14.37
C ASN A 196 -19.58 20.91 -13.72
N ALA A 197 -19.56 20.88 -12.38
CA ALA A 197 -19.42 19.65 -11.58
C ALA A 197 -20.61 18.67 -11.72
N GLU A 198 -21.80 19.16 -12.09
CA GLU A 198 -23.04 18.36 -12.14
C GLU A 198 -23.07 17.34 -13.27
N TRP A 199 -22.47 17.65 -14.43
CA TRP A 199 -22.45 16.75 -15.60
C TRP A 199 -21.62 15.49 -15.34
N ASN A 200 -20.51 15.61 -14.62
CA ASN A 200 -19.66 14.47 -14.25
C ASN A 200 -20.40 13.47 -13.35
N ALA A 201 -21.26 13.94 -12.46
CA ALA A 201 -22.03 13.07 -11.57
C ALA A 201 -23.00 12.16 -12.35
N SER A 202 -23.65 12.68 -13.39
CA SER A 202 -24.59 11.91 -14.23
C SER A 202 -23.90 10.79 -15.03
N LEU A 203 -22.71 11.06 -15.57
CA LEU A 203 -21.89 10.09 -16.28
C LEU A 203 -21.36 9.01 -15.35
N ILE A 204 -20.89 9.41 -14.16
CA ILE A 204 -20.44 8.51 -13.10
C ILE A 204 -21.59 7.58 -12.68
N GLN A 205 -22.83 8.10 -12.53
CA GLN A 205 -24.00 7.27 -12.21
C GLN A 205 -24.34 6.26 -13.31
N ARG A 206 -24.28 6.64 -14.58
CA ARG A 206 -24.50 5.71 -15.70
C ARG A 206 -23.47 4.59 -15.68
N LEU A 207 -22.21 4.93 -15.45
CA LEU A 207 -21.13 3.97 -15.34
C LEU A 207 -21.36 3.03 -14.14
N HIS A 208 -21.73 3.56 -12.97
CA HIS A 208 -22.10 2.72 -11.82
C HIS A 208 -23.26 1.77 -12.10
N LYS A 209 -24.27 2.17 -12.90
CA LYS A 209 -25.37 1.27 -13.30
C LYS A 209 -24.88 0.10 -14.14
N VAL A 210 -23.98 0.36 -15.11
CA VAL A 210 -23.37 -0.69 -15.95
C VAL A 210 -22.45 -1.60 -15.13
N LEU A 211 -21.76 -1.06 -14.12
CA LEU A 211 -20.83 -1.82 -13.29
C LEU A 211 -21.48 -2.62 -12.17
N ARG A 212 -22.69 -2.26 -11.76
CA ARG A 212 -23.40 -2.88 -10.62
C ARG A 212 -23.48 -4.41 -10.69
N PRO A 213 -23.67 -5.06 -11.85
CA PRO A 213 -23.67 -6.52 -11.93
C PRO A 213 -22.30 -7.16 -11.65
N PHE A 214 -21.21 -6.45 -11.97
CA PHE A 214 -19.83 -6.94 -11.85
C PHE A 214 -19.18 -6.61 -10.50
N ILE A 215 -19.83 -5.80 -9.67
CA ILE A 215 -19.30 -5.36 -8.38
C ILE A 215 -20.30 -5.70 -7.28
N LEU A 216 -19.88 -6.59 -6.36
CA LEU A 216 -20.60 -6.80 -5.12
C LEU A 216 -19.91 -6.00 -4.01
N ARG A 217 -20.67 -5.11 -3.35
CA ARG A 217 -20.19 -4.33 -2.21
C ARG A 217 -21.21 -4.37 -1.08
N ARG A 218 -20.77 -4.79 0.11
CA ARG A 218 -21.54 -4.77 1.35
C ARG A 218 -20.76 -4.09 2.46
N LEU A 219 -21.45 -3.37 3.33
CA LEU A 219 -20.89 -2.74 4.53
C LEU A 219 -21.14 -3.62 5.76
N LYS A 220 -20.35 -3.44 6.83
CA LYS A 220 -20.58 -4.13 8.10
C LYS A 220 -21.94 -3.84 8.68
N THR A 221 -22.44 -2.62 8.53
CA THR A 221 -23.79 -2.21 8.93
C THR A 221 -24.89 -3.04 8.25
N ASP A 222 -24.64 -3.49 7.02
CA ASP A 222 -25.64 -4.21 6.22
C ASP A 222 -25.69 -5.70 6.57
N VAL A 223 -24.59 -6.24 7.11
CA VAL A 223 -24.38 -7.69 7.26
C VAL A 223 -24.29 -8.12 8.73
N GLU A 224 -23.67 -7.31 9.59
CA GLU A 224 -23.22 -7.73 10.91
C GLU A 224 -23.85 -6.85 12.00
N LYS A 225 -25.16 -7.07 12.26
CA LYS A 225 -25.92 -6.33 13.30
C LYS A 225 -25.46 -6.63 14.74
N GLN A 226 -24.57 -7.61 14.92
CA GLN A 226 -24.06 -8.04 16.22
C GLN A 226 -22.78 -7.29 16.64
N LEU A 227 -22.17 -6.50 15.75
CA LEU A 227 -21.00 -5.71 16.11
C LEU A 227 -21.40 -4.50 16.94
N PRO A 228 -20.63 -4.15 17.98
CA PRO A 228 -20.85 -2.92 18.73
C PRO A 228 -20.60 -1.71 17.83
N GLU A 229 -21.28 -0.59 18.13
CA GLU A 229 -21.06 0.66 17.43
C GLU A 229 -19.61 1.16 17.62
N LYS A 230 -19.01 1.64 16.54
CA LYS A 230 -17.67 2.22 16.56
C LYS A 230 -17.77 3.65 17.10
N THR A 231 -17.20 3.91 18.28
CA THR A 231 -17.03 5.28 18.79
C THR A 231 -15.70 5.87 18.32
N GLU A 232 -15.72 7.12 17.85
CA GLU A 232 -14.52 7.88 17.47
C GLU A 232 -14.33 9.04 18.44
N HIS A 233 -13.20 9.04 19.16
CA HIS A 233 -12.85 10.09 20.10
C HIS A 233 -11.70 10.92 19.55
N ILE A 234 -11.97 12.20 19.24
CA ILE A 234 -10.96 13.13 18.74
C ILE A 234 -10.29 13.83 19.93
N ILE A 235 -9.09 13.38 20.30
CA ILE A 235 -8.28 13.99 21.36
C ILE A 235 -7.34 15.02 20.72
N ARG A 236 -7.55 16.30 21.01
CA ARG A 236 -6.70 17.39 20.53
C ARG A 236 -5.52 17.58 21.48
N CYS A 237 -4.30 17.35 20.99
CA CYS A 237 -3.07 17.51 21.78
C CYS A 237 -2.36 18.84 21.42
N PRO A 238 -2.00 19.69 22.39
CA PRO A 238 -1.17 20.86 22.14
C PRO A 238 0.27 20.48 21.83
N LEU A 239 0.96 21.32 21.04
CA LEU A 239 2.41 21.16 20.82
C LEU A 239 3.20 21.43 22.09
N SER A 240 4.24 20.63 22.34
CA SER A 240 5.22 20.91 23.40
C SER A 240 6.00 22.19 23.10
N LYS A 241 6.59 22.81 24.14
CA LYS A 241 7.42 24.02 23.99
C LYS A 241 8.52 23.86 22.94
N ARG A 242 9.22 22.71 22.96
CA ARG A 242 10.28 22.40 21.99
C ARG A 242 9.73 22.23 20.58
N GLN A 243 8.62 21.50 20.41
CA GLN A 243 8.01 21.35 19.10
C GLN A 243 7.56 22.68 18.53
N ARG A 244 6.98 23.57 19.35
CA ARG A 244 6.59 24.92 18.92
C ARG A 244 7.80 25.72 18.44
N CYS A 245 8.88 25.75 19.22
CA CYS A 245 10.13 26.41 18.82
C CYS A 245 10.66 25.87 17.48
N LEU A 246 10.79 24.54 17.34
CA LEU A 246 11.24 23.91 16.10
C LEU A 246 10.30 24.17 14.91
N TYR A 247 9.00 24.24 15.17
CA TYR A 247 7.99 24.52 14.15
C TYR A 247 8.12 25.96 13.64
N ASP A 248 8.21 26.93 14.56
CA ASP A 248 8.35 28.35 14.23
C ASP A 248 9.71 28.63 13.57
N ASP A 249 10.79 28.01 14.07
CA ASP A 249 12.13 28.07 13.47
C ASP A 249 12.12 27.52 12.04
N PHE A 250 11.43 26.41 11.78
CA PHE A 250 11.33 25.86 10.44
C PHE A 250 10.50 26.75 9.50
N MET A 251 9.41 27.34 9.99
CA MET A 251 8.56 28.25 9.22
C MET A 251 9.21 29.61 8.96
N SER A 252 10.12 30.05 9.83
CA SER A 252 10.83 31.33 9.67
C SER A 252 11.98 31.27 8.67
N ARG A 253 12.52 30.08 8.36
CA ARG A 253 13.60 29.87 7.36
C ARG A 253 13.23 30.52 6.02
N ARG A 254 14.14 31.29 5.42
CA ARG A 254 13.88 31.95 4.12
C ARG A 254 13.56 30.94 3.01
N SER A 255 14.30 29.84 2.98
CA SER A 255 14.12 28.78 1.99
C SER A 255 12.73 28.12 2.06
N THR A 256 12.14 27.97 3.24
CA THR A 256 10.78 27.40 3.36
C THR A 256 9.73 28.41 2.90
N ARG A 257 9.90 29.69 3.24
CA ARG A 257 9.01 30.78 2.79
C ARG A 257 9.06 30.99 1.28
N GLU A 258 10.23 30.91 0.67
CA GLU A 258 10.40 31.00 -0.79
C GLU A 258 9.77 29.80 -1.50
N ASN A 259 9.95 28.59 -0.97
CA ASN A 259 9.33 27.38 -1.50
C ASN A 259 7.80 27.35 -1.36
N LEU A 260 7.24 28.01 -0.34
CA LEU A 260 5.80 28.21 -0.22
C LEU A 260 5.29 29.23 -1.25
N ARG A 261 6.07 30.29 -1.51
CA ARG A 261 5.72 31.33 -2.49
C ARG A 261 5.85 30.88 -3.94
N SER A 262 6.77 29.97 -4.24
CA SER A 262 6.97 29.44 -5.59
C SER A 262 5.82 28.54 -6.07
N GLY A 263 4.94 28.09 -5.16
CA GLY A 263 3.73 27.35 -5.51
C GLY A 263 3.96 25.92 -6.04
N SER A 264 5.21 25.44 -6.06
CA SER A 264 5.51 24.08 -6.50
C SER A 264 4.92 23.04 -5.54
N VAL A 265 4.00 22.22 -6.04
CA VAL A 265 3.31 21.17 -5.27
C VAL A 265 4.30 20.25 -4.55
N MET A 266 5.41 19.87 -5.20
CA MET A 266 6.43 19.01 -4.60
C MET A 266 7.13 19.69 -3.41
N SER A 267 7.43 20.98 -3.52
CA SER A 267 8.07 21.75 -2.46
C SER A 267 7.14 21.91 -1.25
N VAL A 268 5.87 22.22 -1.50
CA VAL A 268 4.85 22.33 -0.44
C VAL A 268 4.65 20.99 0.27
N LEU A 269 4.56 19.88 -0.47
CA LEU A 269 4.44 18.54 0.10
C LEU A 269 5.62 18.17 1.00
N ASN A 270 6.85 18.55 0.61
CA ASN A 270 8.03 18.34 1.45
C ASN A 270 7.96 19.14 2.75
N ILE A 271 7.54 20.40 2.70
CA ILE A 271 7.36 21.26 3.88
C ILE A 271 6.33 20.64 4.84
N VAL A 272 5.16 20.25 4.31
CA VAL A 272 4.11 19.58 5.11
C VAL A 272 4.64 18.30 5.75
N MET A 273 5.44 17.51 5.03
CA MET A 273 6.05 16.30 5.58
C MET A 273 7.00 16.60 6.76
N GLN A 274 7.79 17.68 6.69
CA GLN A 274 8.67 18.08 7.80
C GLN A 274 7.87 18.56 9.02
N LEU A 275 6.82 19.35 8.81
CA LEU A 275 5.93 19.79 9.89
C LEU A 275 5.24 18.59 10.55
N ARG A 276 4.80 17.59 9.77
CA ARG A 276 4.26 16.32 10.29
C ARG A 276 5.28 15.57 11.15
N LYS A 277 6.56 15.53 10.76
CA LYS A 277 7.61 14.93 11.61
C LYS A 277 7.71 15.65 12.95
N CYS A 278 7.71 16.98 12.95
CA CYS A 278 7.78 17.78 14.17
C CYS A 278 6.56 17.54 15.08
N CYS A 279 5.35 17.50 14.52
CA CYS A 279 4.12 17.19 15.26
C CYS A 279 4.10 15.76 15.84
N ASN A 280 4.58 14.77 15.08
CA ASN A 280 4.63 13.38 15.53
C ASN A 280 5.66 13.18 16.65
N HIS A 281 6.91 13.57 16.41
CA HIS A 281 7.97 13.49 17.42
C HIS A 281 9.17 14.39 17.07
N PRO A 282 9.61 15.29 17.98
CA PRO A 282 10.65 16.27 17.65
C PRO A 282 12.00 15.65 17.26
N ASN A 283 12.34 14.44 17.76
CA ASN A 283 13.61 13.79 17.39
C ASN A 283 13.64 13.23 15.95
N LEU A 284 12.47 13.07 15.29
CA LEU A 284 12.43 12.73 13.85
C LEU A 284 12.77 13.93 12.97
N PHE A 285 12.64 15.12 13.52
CA PHE A 285 12.98 16.37 12.87
C PHE A 285 14.41 16.77 13.21
N GLU A 286 14.71 16.91 14.51
CA GLU A 286 16.04 17.27 15.00
C GLU A 286 16.34 16.51 16.30
N PRO A 287 17.33 15.60 16.31
CA PRO A 287 17.71 14.88 17.52
C PRO A 287 18.27 15.86 18.56
N ARG A 288 18.10 15.57 19.85
CA ARG A 288 18.73 16.40 20.88
C ARG A 288 20.24 16.21 20.81
N PRO A 289 21.04 17.29 20.81
CA PRO A 289 22.48 17.16 20.98
C PRO A 289 22.75 16.58 22.37
N ILE A 290 23.78 15.73 22.45
CA ILE A 290 24.30 15.24 23.72
C ILE A 290 25.05 16.42 24.35
N VAL A 291 24.63 16.84 25.54
CA VAL A 291 25.33 17.89 26.28
C VAL A 291 26.47 17.23 27.03
N SER A 292 27.70 17.42 26.54
CA SER A 292 28.93 17.06 27.25
C SER A 292 29.61 18.32 27.78
N PRO A 293 30.35 18.25 28.91
CA PRO A 293 31.19 19.35 29.35
C PRO A 293 32.10 19.83 28.22
N PHE A 294 32.25 21.15 28.08
CA PHE A 294 33.14 21.71 27.08
C PHE A 294 34.59 21.41 27.46
N VAL A 295 35.28 20.63 26.62
CA VAL A 295 36.70 20.31 26.82
C VAL A 295 37.53 21.42 26.16
N MET A 296 38.04 22.33 26.98
CA MET A 296 39.02 23.31 26.54
C MET A 296 40.40 22.63 26.45
N GLN A 297 41.09 22.77 25.30
CA GLN A 297 42.47 22.31 25.21
C GLN A 297 43.34 23.11 26.19
N PRO A 298 44.23 22.46 26.95
CA PRO A 298 45.14 23.17 27.84
C PRO A 298 46.02 24.12 27.01
N LEU A 299 46.12 25.38 27.47
CA LEU A 299 47.03 26.35 26.87
C LEU A 299 48.48 25.93 27.15
N SER A 300 49.20 25.50 26.11
CA SER A 300 50.65 25.25 26.20
C SER A 300 51.40 26.58 26.06
N LEU A 301 51.87 27.13 27.18
CA LEU A 301 52.76 28.30 27.17
C LEU A 301 54.21 27.83 27.09
N THR A 302 54.93 28.21 26.03
CA THR A 302 56.38 28.03 25.94
C THR A 302 57.08 29.20 26.65
N LEU A 303 57.49 28.98 27.89
CA LEU A 303 58.19 29.99 28.70
C LEU A 303 59.71 29.72 28.71
N PRO A 304 60.56 30.75 28.59
CA PRO A 304 62.01 30.63 28.85
C PRO A 304 62.26 30.13 30.28
N ALA A 305 63.26 29.25 30.46
CA ALA A 305 63.53 28.57 31.74
C ALA A 305 63.68 29.51 32.95
N MET A 306 64.14 30.74 32.71
CA MET A 306 64.33 31.76 33.76
C MET A 306 63.01 32.25 34.38
N ILE A 307 61.89 32.21 33.63
CA ILE A 307 60.56 32.65 34.07
C ILE A 307 59.77 31.50 34.71
N PHE A 308 60.11 30.25 34.39
CA PHE A 308 59.44 29.06 34.91
C PHE A 308 59.51 28.97 36.45
N ASN A 309 60.67 29.29 37.04
CA ASN A 309 60.87 29.30 38.49
C ASN A 309 60.04 30.35 39.24
N ILE A 310 59.65 31.45 38.58
CA ILE A 310 58.81 32.49 39.19
C ILE A 310 57.34 32.06 39.16
N PHE A 311 56.91 31.38 38.10
CA PHE A 311 55.52 30.95 37.92
C PHE A 311 55.10 29.79 38.82
N GLU A 312 56.01 28.86 39.15
CA GLU A 312 55.75 27.77 40.11
C GLU A 312 55.32 28.29 41.48
N ARG A 313 55.93 29.38 41.97
CA ARG A 313 55.54 30.03 43.24
C ARG A 313 54.13 30.64 43.23
N PHE A 314 53.64 31.06 42.07
CA PHE A 314 52.32 31.69 41.93
C PHE A 314 51.20 30.71 41.57
N ARG A 315 51.53 29.49 41.15
CA ARG A 315 50.57 28.51 40.62
C ARG A 315 49.56 27.98 41.65
N VAL A 316 49.83 28.10 42.95
CA VAL A 316 48.92 27.68 44.03
C VAL A 316 47.71 28.61 44.17
N VAL A 317 47.80 29.86 43.71
CA VAL A 317 46.74 30.87 43.92
C VAL A 317 45.66 30.85 42.83
N PHE A 318 45.99 30.47 41.60
CA PHE A 318 45.06 30.59 40.47
C PHE A 318 44.10 29.41 40.28
N SER A 319 44.42 28.22 40.80
CA SER A 319 43.58 27.02 40.67
C SER A 319 42.28 27.09 41.48
N LEU A 320 42.19 27.97 42.47
CA LEU A 320 41.00 28.13 43.33
C LEU A 320 39.94 29.11 42.78
N LEU A 321 40.29 29.99 41.83
CA LEU A 321 39.39 31.06 41.38
C LEU A 321 38.46 30.70 40.22
N ILE A 322 38.71 29.59 39.51
CA ILE A 322 37.92 29.20 38.33
C ILE A 322 36.78 28.23 38.68
N LEU A 323 36.80 27.62 39.87
CA LEU A 323 35.79 26.64 40.31
C LEU A 323 34.58 27.25 41.04
N SER A 324 34.49 28.57 41.24
CA SER A 324 33.41 29.19 42.05
C SER A 324 32.29 29.90 41.26
N ARG A 325 32.25 29.79 39.94
CA ARG A 325 31.13 30.30 39.14
C ARG A 325 30.66 29.27 38.10
N SER A 326 29.81 28.36 38.56
CA SER A 326 28.92 27.54 37.74
C SER A 326 27.48 27.76 38.17
#